data_AF-A0A528LBU8-F1
#
_entry.id   AF-A0A528LBU8-F1
#
_cell.length_a   1.000
_cell.length_b   1.000
_cell.length_c   1.000
_cell.angle_alpha   90.00
_cell.angle_beta   90.00
_cell.angle_gamma   90.00
#
_symmetry.space_group_name_H-M   'P 1'
#
loop_
_entity.id
_entity.type
_entity.pdbx_description
1 polymer ?
#
loop_
_entity_poly.entity_id
_entity_poly.type
_entity_poly.pdbx_seq_one_letter_code
_entity_poly.pdbx_strand_id
1 'polypeptide(L)'
;MNPNYRNLALWAIIAVLLIALFNLFQTPQTRGAASDVPYSQFLQDVAAGRVKTVTIAGARISGTYTDTSTGFQTYSPGDPSLVSRLQDKNVTINARPESDGSNSLFGYLISWLPMILILGVWIFFMRQMQSGSGRAMGFGKSKAKLLTEAHGRVTFQDVAGVDEAKQDLEEIVEFLRDPQKFQRLGGKIPRGVLLVGPPGTGKTLLARSVAGEANVPFFTISGSDFVEMFVGVGASRVRDMFDQAK
;
A
#
# COMPACT_ATOMS: atom_id res chain seq x y z
N MET A 1 -16.09 14.33 -3.14
CA MET A 1 -14.80 13.90 -2.53
C MET A 1 -14.18 12.86 -3.45
N ASN A 2 -12.91 13.03 -3.86
CA ASN A 2 -12.27 12.06 -4.77
C ASN A 2 -12.37 10.65 -4.16
N PRO A 3 -12.72 9.62 -4.95
CA PRO A 3 -12.89 8.25 -4.47
C PRO A 3 -11.64 7.72 -3.74
N ASN A 4 -10.47 8.25 -4.08
CA ASN A 4 -9.20 7.93 -3.41
C ASN A 4 -9.15 8.41 -1.95
N TYR A 5 -9.71 9.57 -1.60
CA TYR A 5 -9.72 10.06 -0.21
C TYR A 5 -10.68 9.27 0.68
N ARG A 6 -11.80 8.77 0.12
CA ARG A 6 -12.73 7.91 0.87
C ARG A 6 -12.07 6.58 1.23
N ASN A 7 -11.31 5.99 0.29
CA ASN A 7 -10.55 4.77 0.56
C ASN A 7 -9.43 5.05 1.58
N LEU A 8 -8.69 6.15 1.45
CA LEU A 8 -7.61 6.51 2.37
C LEU A 8 -8.12 6.80 3.81
N ALA A 9 -9.27 7.47 3.94
CA ALA A 9 -9.91 7.69 5.23
C ALA A 9 -10.38 6.39 5.89
N LEU A 10 -10.93 5.44 5.10
CA LEU A 10 -11.27 4.11 5.61
C LEU A 10 -10.04 3.35 6.12
N TRP A 11 -8.90 3.44 5.41
CA TRP A 11 -7.63 2.86 5.86
C TRP A 11 -7.12 3.47 7.17
N ALA A 12 -7.21 4.78 7.34
CA ALA A 12 -6.82 5.46 8.57
C ALA A 12 -7.67 5.02 9.77
N ILE A 13 -8.99 4.88 9.58
CA ILE A 13 -9.91 4.44 10.63
C ILE A 13 -9.62 2.99 11.04
N ILE A 14 -9.38 2.09 10.08
CA ILE A 14 -9.07 0.68 10.35
C ILE A 14 -7.72 0.55 11.08
N ALA A 15 -6.70 1.31 10.67
CA ALA A 15 -5.40 1.32 11.33
C ALA A 15 -5.53 1.79 12.80
N VAL A 16 -6.27 2.87 13.04
CA VAL A 16 -6.54 3.36 14.40
C VAL A 16 -7.30 2.32 15.23
N LEU A 17 -8.29 1.64 14.65
CA LEU A 17 -9.08 0.61 15.33
C LEU A 17 -8.25 -0.63 15.69
N LEU A 18 -7.33 -1.04 14.80
CA LEU A 18 -6.40 -2.13 15.07
C LEU A 18 -5.38 -1.75 16.15
N ILE A 19 -4.86 -0.52 16.14
CA ILE A 19 -3.96 -0.02 17.18
C ILE A 19 -4.69 0.07 18.54
N ALA A 20 -5.95 0.50 18.55
CA ALA A 20 -6.78 0.55 19.75
C ALA A 20 -7.05 -0.85 20.31
N LEU A 21 -7.44 -1.81 19.45
CA LEU A 21 -7.60 -3.22 19.83
C LEU A 21 -6.29 -3.81 20.32
N PHE A 22 -5.17 -3.53 19.66
CA PHE A 22 -3.87 -4.01 20.06
C PHE A 22 -3.47 -3.49 21.45
N ASN A 23 -3.70 -2.21 21.75
CA ASN A 23 -3.49 -1.66 23.09
C ASN A 23 -4.40 -2.31 24.14
N LEU A 24 -5.65 -2.62 23.78
CA LEU A 24 -6.59 -3.31 24.68
C LEU A 24 -6.11 -4.73 25.01
N PHE A 25 -5.55 -5.46 24.04
CA PHE A 25 -5.01 -6.81 24.21
C PHE A 25 -3.59 -6.84 24.81
N GLN A 26 -2.81 -5.77 24.65
CA GLN A 26 -1.48 -5.62 25.24
C GLN A 26 -1.50 -5.12 26.68
N THR A 27 -2.66 -4.75 27.22
CA THR A 27 -2.76 -4.44 28.66
C THR A 27 -2.28 -5.70 29.40
N PRO A 28 -1.09 -5.67 30.03
CA PRO A 28 -0.61 -6.84 30.73
C PRO A 28 -1.67 -7.15 31.76
N GLN A 29 -2.19 -8.38 31.77
CA GLN A 29 -2.97 -8.85 32.90
C GLN A 29 -2.07 -8.63 34.12
N THR A 30 -2.32 -7.54 34.84
CA THR A 30 -1.73 -7.24 36.14
C THR A 30 -2.31 -8.26 37.08
N ARG A 31 -1.79 -9.50 37.01
CA ARG A 31 -1.84 -10.44 38.12
C ARG A 31 -1.30 -9.65 39.29
N GLY A 32 -2.19 -9.38 40.26
CA GLY A 32 -2.11 -8.26 41.20
C GLY A 32 -0.69 -7.92 41.63
N ALA A 33 -0.38 -6.62 41.63
CA ALA A 33 0.91 -6.04 41.99
C ALA A 33 1.45 -6.66 43.28
N ALA A 34 2.23 -7.74 43.13
CA ALA A 34 3.05 -8.23 44.21
C ALA A 34 4.23 -7.27 44.26
N SER A 35 4.37 -6.56 45.37
CA SER A 35 5.48 -5.63 45.56
C SER A 35 6.78 -6.42 45.47
N ASP A 36 7.70 -5.98 44.62
CA ASP A 36 9.06 -6.53 44.58
C ASP A 36 9.80 -6.05 45.83
N VAL A 37 10.17 -6.99 46.70
CA VAL A 37 10.77 -6.74 48.01
C VAL A 37 12.20 -7.26 48.01
N PRO A 38 13.19 -6.45 48.41
CA PRO A 38 14.58 -6.91 48.55
C PRO A 38 14.68 -8.14 49.45
N TYR A 39 15.54 -9.09 49.08
CA TYR A 39 15.72 -10.34 49.83
C TYR A 39 16.08 -10.09 51.31
N SER A 40 16.89 -9.07 51.59
CA SER A 40 17.23 -8.65 52.94
C SER A 40 16.02 -8.19 53.76
N GLN A 41 15.10 -7.46 53.13
CA GLN A 41 13.86 -7.00 53.76
C GLN A 41 12.90 -8.17 54.00
N PHE A 42 12.80 -9.09 53.06
CA PHE A 42 12.07 -10.33 53.24
C PHE A 42 12.58 -11.13 54.45
N LEU A 43 13.90 -11.28 54.61
CA LEU A 43 14.47 -11.95 55.78
C LEU A 43 14.12 -11.25 57.10
N GLN A 44 14.07 -9.91 57.11
CA GLN A 44 13.63 -9.14 58.27
C GLN A 44 12.15 -9.39 58.58
N ASP A 45 11.30 -9.42 57.57
CA ASP A 45 9.85 -9.64 57.73
C ASP A 45 9.54 -11.09 58.16
N VAL A 46 10.34 -12.07 57.72
CA VAL A 46 10.30 -13.45 58.21
C VAL A 46 10.72 -13.51 59.68
N ALA A 47 11.82 -12.84 60.05
CA ALA A 47 12.28 -12.79 61.44
C ALA A 47 11.25 -12.13 62.37
N ALA A 48 10.56 -11.10 61.88
CA ALA A 48 9.48 -10.38 62.53
C ALA A 48 8.14 -11.15 62.56
N GLY A 49 8.04 -12.32 61.92
CA GLY A 49 6.83 -13.15 61.92
C GLY A 49 5.67 -12.59 61.08
N ARG A 50 5.97 -11.67 60.14
CA ARG A 50 4.94 -11.00 59.31
C ARG A 50 4.53 -11.79 58.08
N VAL A 51 5.14 -12.94 57.83
CA VAL A 51 4.94 -13.74 56.61
C VAL A 51 4.09 -14.97 56.94
N LYS A 52 2.99 -15.17 56.21
CA LYS A 52 2.03 -16.26 56.46
C LYS A 52 2.30 -17.49 55.59
N THR A 53 2.44 -17.28 54.29
CA THR A 53 2.67 -18.34 53.31
C THR A 53 3.78 -17.95 52.37
N VAL A 54 4.69 -18.87 52.10
CA VAL A 54 5.78 -18.71 51.14
C VAL A 54 5.69 -19.81 50.11
N THR A 55 5.70 -19.42 48.84
CA THR A 55 5.80 -20.31 47.70
C THR A 55 7.17 -20.14 47.07
N ILE A 56 7.97 -21.21 47.10
CA ILE A 56 9.31 -21.24 46.51
C ILE A 56 9.20 -21.92 45.15
N ALA A 57 9.56 -21.21 44.09
CA ALA A 57 9.60 -21.70 42.71
C ALA A 57 10.96 -21.35 42.10
N GLY A 58 11.91 -22.30 42.15
CA GLY A 58 13.31 -22.05 41.76
C GLY A 58 13.95 -20.96 42.62
N ALA A 59 14.52 -19.94 41.97
CA ALA A 59 15.10 -18.78 42.64
C ALA A 59 14.05 -17.72 43.05
N ARG A 60 12.81 -17.81 42.54
CA ARG A 60 11.74 -16.86 42.84
C ARG A 60 10.93 -17.31 44.05
N ILE A 61 10.80 -16.41 45.01
CA ILE A 61 10.00 -16.57 46.21
C ILE A 61 8.81 -15.62 46.11
N SER A 62 7.61 -16.14 46.33
CA SER A 62 6.39 -15.32 46.40
C SER A 62 5.58 -15.70 47.62
N GLY A 63 4.92 -14.75 48.25
CA GLY A 63 4.17 -15.03 49.47
C GLY A 63 3.16 -13.95 49.79
N THR A 64 2.47 -14.13 50.90
CA THR A 64 1.53 -13.13 51.42
C THR A 64 1.88 -12.80 52.86
N TYR A 65 1.76 -11.53 53.22
CA TYR A 65 1.91 -11.10 54.59
C TYR A 65 0.71 -11.53 55.45
N THR A 66 0.95 -11.62 56.76
CA THR A 66 -0.08 -11.95 57.76
C THR A 66 -0.99 -10.75 58.03
N ASP A 67 -0.44 -9.53 57.93
CA ASP A 67 -1.09 -8.26 58.31
C ASP A 67 -1.94 -7.68 57.18
N THR A 68 -1.49 -7.86 55.94
CA THR A 68 -2.23 -7.44 54.75
C THR A 68 -2.17 -8.58 53.76
N SER A 69 -3.29 -8.93 53.13
CA SER A 69 -3.35 -9.95 52.07
C SER A 69 -2.63 -9.52 50.78
N THR A 70 -1.67 -8.59 50.89
CA THR A 70 -0.77 -8.16 49.83
C THR A 70 0.26 -9.26 49.58
N GLY A 71 0.42 -9.58 48.30
CA GLY A 71 1.47 -10.46 47.83
C GLY A 71 2.81 -9.74 47.80
N PHE A 72 3.89 -10.44 48.10
CA PHE A 72 5.25 -9.97 47.82
C PHE A 72 5.95 -10.95 46.90
N GLN A 73 6.94 -10.45 46.16
CA GLN A 73 7.88 -11.25 45.39
C GLN A 73 9.30 -10.86 45.76
N THR A 74 10.19 -11.85 45.83
CA THR A 74 11.62 -11.65 46.05
C THR A 74 12.42 -12.76 45.37
N TYR A 75 13.72 -12.56 45.19
CA TYR A 75 14.62 -13.56 44.62
C TYR A 75 15.65 -14.01 45.65
N SER A 76 15.79 -15.33 45.83
CA SER A 76 16.81 -15.88 46.73
C SER A 76 18.12 -16.10 45.98
N PRO A 77 19.26 -15.65 46.54
CA PRO A 77 20.59 -15.95 46.00
C PRO A 77 21.06 -17.40 46.26
N GLY A 78 20.17 -18.29 46.72
CA GLY A 78 20.49 -19.70 46.98
C GLY A 78 20.99 -19.97 48.40
N ASP A 79 20.34 -19.38 49.41
CA ASP A 79 20.68 -19.57 50.83
C ASP A 79 20.13 -20.92 51.37
N PRO A 80 21.00 -21.89 51.74
CA PRO A 80 20.56 -23.18 52.27
C PRO A 80 19.84 -23.10 53.62
N SER A 81 20.02 -22.00 54.36
CA SER A 81 19.43 -21.82 55.70
C SER A 81 17.99 -21.29 55.67
N LEU A 82 17.48 -20.90 54.50
CA LEU A 82 16.20 -20.23 54.36
C LEU A 82 15.01 -21.12 54.76
N VAL A 83 15.03 -22.39 54.36
CA VAL A 83 13.95 -23.34 54.66
C VAL A 83 13.84 -23.56 56.16
N SER A 84 14.98 -23.71 56.84
CA SER A 84 15.03 -23.86 58.30
C SER A 84 14.46 -22.64 59.01
N ARG A 85 14.83 -21.41 58.60
CA ARG A 85 14.32 -20.17 59.21
C ARG A 85 12.81 -19.99 59.02
N LEU A 86 12.27 -20.43 57.88
CA LEU A 86 10.83 -20.40 57.61
C LEU A 86 10.09 -21.44 58.46
N GLN A 87 10.69 -22.62 58.66
CA GLN A 87 10.15 -23.67 59.51
C GLN A 87 10.15 -23.27 61.00
N ASP A 88 11.23 -22.65 61.48
CA ASP A 88 11.34 -22.14 62.86
C ASP A 88 10.28 -21.09 63.21
N LYS A 89 9.73 -20.41 62.20
CA LYS A 89 8.69 -19.39 62.34
C LYS A 89 7.29 -19.89 61.95
N ASN A 90 7.10 -21.19 61.78
CA ASN A 90 5.83 -21.82 61.41
C ASN A 90 5.19 -21.25 60.12
N VAL A 91 6.01 -20.84 59.16
CA VAL A 91 5.51 -20.33 57.87
C VAL A 91 5.09 -21.51 56.99
N THR A 92 3.93 -21.42 56.33
CA THR A 92 3.50 -22.48 55.42
C THR A 92 4.30 -22.41 54.12
N ILE A 93 5.11 -23.44 53.84
CA ILE A 93 6.00 -23.50 52.67
C ILE A 93 5.34 -24.35 51.57
N ASN A 94 5.05 -23.73 50.42
CA ASN A 94 4.60 -24.40 49.22
C ASN A 94 5.75 -24.47 48.21
N ALA A 95 6.35 -25.64 48.02
CA ALA A 95 7.31 -25.84 46.93
C ALA A 95 6.54 -26.05 45.62
N ARG A 96 6.76 -25.20 44.63
CA ARG A 96 6.31 -25.43 43.26
C ARG A 96 7.54 -25.61 42.38
N PRO A 97 7.52 -26.52 41.39
CA PRO A 97 8.57 -26.52 40.38
C PRO A 97 8.62 -25.12 39.76
N GLU A 98 9.82 -24.63 39.45
CA GLU A 98 9.98 -23.45 38.61
C GLU A 98 9.23 -23.77 37.33
N SER A 99 8.03 -23.22 37.19
CA SER A 99 7.31 -23.29 35.93
C SER A 99 8.13 -22.39 35.03
N ASP A 100 9.16 -22.96 34.40
CA ASP A 100 9.85 -22.38 33.25
C ASP A 100 8.75 -21.84 32.37
N GLY A 101 8.64 -20.50 32.39
CA GLY A 101 7.38 -19.77 32.21
C GLY A 101 6.62 -20.42 31.08
N SER A 102 5.55 -21.16 31.42
CA SER A 102 4.99 -22.19 30.54
C SER A 102 4.83 -21.61 29.15
N ASN A 103 5.84 -21.87 28.32
CA ASN A 103 5.95 -21.50 26.92
C ASN A 103 5.05 -22.49 26.21
N SER A 104 3.78 -22.47 26.61
CA SER A 104 2.72 -23.18 25.97
C SER A 104 2.78 -22.64 24.55
N LEU A 105 3.03 -23.51 23.57
CA LEU A 105 2.96 -23.16 22.15
C LEU A 105 1.67 -22.38 21.85
N PHE A 106 0.63 -22.63 22.65
CA PHE A 106 -0.62 -21.89 22.73
C PHE A 106 -0.47 -20.37 23.06
N GLY A 107 0.42 -19.99 23.98
CA GLY A 107 0.74 -18.61 24.31
C GLY A 107 1.44 -17.88 23.17
N TYR A 108 2.36 -18.54 22.46
CA TYR A 108 2.96 -17.98 21.25
C TYR A 108 1.94 -17.85 20.11
N LEU A 109 1.07 -18.85 19.94
CA LEU A 109 0.00 -18.80 18.94
C LEU A 109 -0.98 -17.65 19.21
N ILE A 110 -1.39 -17.46 20.47
CA ILE A 110 -2.24 -16.33 20.88
C ILE A 110 -1.51 -15.00 20.70
N SER A 111 -0.21 -14.93 21.03
CA SER A 111 0.58 -13.71 20.85
C SER A 111 0.77 -13.35 19.36
N TRP A 112 0.79 -14.33 18.47
CA TRP A 112 0.95 -14.11 17.03
C TRP A 112 -0.39 -13.94 16.29
N LEU A 113 -1.50 -14.35 16.89
CA LEU A 113 -2.84 -14.24 16.29
C LEU A 113 -3.18 -12.81 15.84
N PRO A 114 -2.91 -11.75 16.62
CA PRO A 114 -3.10 -10.37 16.16
C PRO A 114 -2.27 -10.04 14.91
N MET A 115 -1.01 -10.47 14.87
CA MET A 115 -0.11 -10.20 13.74
C MET A 115 -0.55 -10.96 12.47
N ILE A 116 -0.94 -12.23 12.63
CA ILE A 116 -1.45 -13.06 11.53
C ILE A 116 -2.76 -12.50 10.98
N LEU A 117 -3.66 -12.01 11.84
CA LEU A 117 -4.92 -11.41 11.43
C LEU A 117 -4.68 -10.14 10.61
N ILE A 118 -3.77 -9.27 11.05
CA ILE A 118 -3.38 -8.05 10.31
C ILE A 118 -2.78 -8.42 8.94
N LEU A 119 -1.87 -9.39 8.90
CA LEU A 119 -1.27 -9.86 7.65
C LEU A 119 -2.32 -10.48 6.70
N GLY A 120 -3.26 -11.27 7.23
CA GLY A 120 -4.33 -11.87 6.44
C GLY A 120 -5.27 -10.83 5.84
N VAL A 121 -5.68 -9.84 6.63
CA VAL A 121 -6.50 -8.70 6.17
C VAL A 121 -5.73 -7.90 5.11
N TRP A 122 -4.44 -7.62 5.35
CA TRP A 122 -3.59 -6.90 4.41
C TRP A 122 -3.47 -7.62 3.06
N ILE A 123 -3.24 -8.93 3.07
CA ILE A 123 -3.16 -9.77 1.84
C ILE A 123 -4.51 -9.81 1.11
N PHE A 124 -5.62 -9.99 1.84
CA PHE A 124 -6.97 -10.01 1.26
C PHE A 124 -7.29 -8.68 0.54
N PHE A 125 -6.94 -7.54 1.15
CA PHE A 125 -7.15 -6.22 0.55
C PHE A 125 -6.19 -5.89 -0.58
N MET A 126 -4.92 -6.32 -0.52
CA MET A 126 -4.01 -6.21 -1.67
C MET A 126 -4.59 -6.95 -2.88
N ARG A 127 -5.15 -8.14 -2.65
CA ARG A 127 -5.82 -8.91 -3.71
C ARG A 127 -7.07 -8.20 -4.25
N GLN A 128 -7.81 -7.50 -3.39
CA GLN A 128 -9.00 -6.73 -3.79
C GLN A 128 -8.65 -5.43 -4.53
N MET A 129 -7.59 -4.72 -4.13
CA MET A 129 -7.11 -3.53 -4.85
C MET A 129 -6.49 -3.89 -6.21
N GLN A 130 -5.88 -5.06 -6.33
CA GLN A 130 -5.34 -5.54 -7.60
C GLN A 130 -6.43 -6.00 -8.59
N SER A 131 -7.61 -6.40 -8.11
CA SER A 131 -8.74 -6.78 -8.98
C SER A 131 -9.52 -5.58 -9.55
N GLY A 132 -9.24 -4.35 -9.08
CA GLY A 132 -9.95 -3.14 -9.52
C GLY A 132 -9.22 -2.30 -10.57
N SER A 133 -7.91 -2.50 -10.79
CA SER A 133 -7.13 -1.68 -11.72
C SER A 133 -5.68 -2.14 -11.78
N GLY A 134 -5.34 -2.97 -12.76
CA GLY A 134 -3.97 -3.26 -13.21
C GLY A 134 -3.21 -2.04 -13.79
N ARG A 135 -3.41 -0.84 -13.24
CA ARG A 135 -2.81 0.41 -13.71
C ARG A 135 -1.32 0.59 -13.36
N ALA A 136 -0.71 -0.35 -12.64
CA ALA A 136 0.75 -0.42 -12.56
C ALA A 136 1.40 -0.89 -13.86
N MET A 137 0.63 -1.43 -14.82
CA MET A 137 1.09 -1.80 -16.18
C MET A 137 0.86 -0.68 -17.22
N GLY A 138 0.54 0.55 -16.78
CA GLY A 138 0.27 1.68 -17.66
C GLY A 138 1.50 2.33 -18.30
N PHE A 139 2.71 1.83 -18.00
CA PHE A 139 3.97 2.43 -18.47
C PHE A 139 4.22 2.32 -19.97
N GLY A 140 3.46 1.50 -20.71
CA GLY A 140 3.59 1.33 -22.16
C GLY A 140 2.45 1.87 -23.01
N LYS A 141 1.32 2.26 -22.41
CA LYS A 141 0.14 2.69 -23.18
C LYS A 141 0.30 4.13 -23.64
N SER A 142 0.13 4.34 -24.95
CA SER A 142 0.16 5.69 -25.54
C SER A 142 -0.88 6.61 -24.87
N LYS A 143 -0.46 7.83 -24.49
CA LYS A 143 -1.36 8.93 -24.08
C LYS A 143 -2.02 9.62 -25.29
N ALA A 144 -2.07 8.97 -26.45
CA ALA A 144 -2.73 9.52 -27.63
C ALA A 144 -4.20 9.82 -27.28
N LYS A 145 -4.57 11.09 -27.37
CA LYS A 145 -5.95 11.52 -27.15
C LYS A 145 -6.72 11.17 -28.42
N LEU A 146 -7.45 10.05 -28.38
CA LEU A 146 -8.45 9.74 -29.39
C LEU A 146 -9.54 10.82 -29.33
N LEU A 147 -9.48 11.76 -30.27
CA LEU A 147 -10.58 12.67 -30.52
C LEU A 147 -11.60 11.90 -31.37
N THR A 148 -12.46 11.14 -30.71
CA THR A 148 -13.71 10.68 -31.31
C THR A 148 -14.60 11.89 -31.60
N GLU A 149 -15.47 11.77 -32.60
CA GLU A 149 -16.29 12.81 -33.23
C GLU A 149 -17.03 13.78 -32.29
N ALA A 150 -17.09 13.49 -30.99
CA ALA A 150 -17.75 14.27 -29.95
C ALA A 150 -17.09 15.63 -29.61
N HIS A 151 -15.92 15.99 -30.17
CA HIS A 151 -15.30 17.31 -29.97
C HIS A 151 -15.04 18.02 -31.31
N GLY A 152 -16.02 18.83 -31.73
CA GLY A 152 -15.87 19.93 -32.70
C GLY A 152 -15.11 19.57 -33.98
N ARG A 153 -15.85 19.07 -34.98
CA ARG A 153 -15.36 18.88 -36.35
C ARG A 153 -14.88 20.23 -36.89
N VAL A 154 -13.60 20.31 -37.25
CA VAL A 154 -12.98 21.45 -37.92
C VAL A 154 -12.88 21.10 -39.40
N THR A 155 -13.21 22.03 -40.29
CA THR A 155 -13.26 21.84 -41.75
C THR A 155 -12.34 22.85 -42.45
N PHE A 156 -12.19 22.76 -43.78
CA PHE A 156 -11.39 23.75 -44.52
C PHE A 156 -11.98 25.17 -44.48
N GLN A 157 -13.25 25.30 -44.12
CA GLN A 157 -13.90 26.60 -43.92
C GLN A 157 -13.37 27.32 -42.67
N ASP A 158 -12.88 26.58 -41.68
CA ASP A 158 -12.36 27.13 -40.41
C ASP A 158 -10.89 27.57 -40.50
N VAL A 159 -10.24 27.32 -41.64
CA VAL A 159 -8.85 27.69 -41.91
C VAL A 159 -8.84 28.80 -42.94
N ALA A 160 -8.08 29.88 -42.72
CA ALA A 160 -8.02 31.02 -43.64
C ALA A 160 -6.58 31.34 -44.07
N GLY A 161 -6.42 31.90 -45.28
CA GLY A 161 -5.15 32.49 -45.75
C GLY A 161 -4.08 31.50 -46.22
N VAL A 162 -4.44 30.24 -46.50
CA VAL A 162 -3.52 29.18 -46.94
C VAL A 162 -4.12 28.36 -48.10
N ASP A 163 -4.59 29.05 -49.13
CA ASP A 163 -5.38 28.45 -50.21
C ASP A 163 -4.55 27.46 -51.06
N GLU A 164 -3.27 27.76 -51.32
CA GLU A 164 -2.34 26.85 -52.00
C GLU A 164 -2.19 25.52 -51.22
N ALA A 165 -1.96 25.61 -49.90
CA ALA A 165 -1.80 24.42 -49.06
C ALA A 165 -3.12 23.64 -48.91
N LYS A 166 -4.28 24.30 -48.95
CA LYS A 166 -5.58 23.61 -48.98
C LYS A 166 -5.75 22.81 -50.26
N GLN A 167 -5.41 23.40 -51.40
CA GLN A 167 -5.50 22.75 -52.71
C GLN A 167 -4.61 21.49 -52.77
N ASP A 168 -3.38 21.56 -52.28
CA ASP A 168 -2.50 20.38 -52.19
C ASP A 168 -3.04 19.29 -51.25
N LEU A 169 -3.73 19.70 -50.17
CA LEU A 169 -4.31 18.77 -49.21
C LEU A 169 -5.67 18.20 -49.64
N GLU A 170 -6.34 18.75 -50.66
CA GLU A 170 -7.57 18.17 -51.22
C GLU A 170 -7.32 16.77 -51.78
N GLU A 171 -6.18 16.53 -52.41
CA GLU A 171 -5.79 15.19 -52.88
C GLU A 171 -5.70 14.19 -51.71
N ILE A 172 -5.14 14.64 -50.58
CA ILE A 172 -5.03 13.81 -49.37
C ILE A 172 -6.40 13.53 -48.76
N VAL A 173 -7.32 14.51 -48.78
CA VAL A 173 -8.71 14.32 -48.33
C VAL A 173 -9.42 13.29 -49.21
N GLU A 174 -9.29 13.41 -50.55
CA GLU A 174 -9.90 12.47 -51.49
C GLU A 174 -9.35 11.06 -51.28
N PHE A 175 -8.04 10.94 -51.05
CA PHE A 175 -7.39 9.68 -50.71
C PHE A 175 -7.94 9.05 -49.43
N LEU A 176 -8.12 9.84 -48.36
CA LEU A 176 -8.66 9.35 -47.10
C LEU A 176 -10.13 8.96 -47.20
N ARG A 177 -10.91 9.56 -48.11
CA ARG A 177 -12.32 9.22 -48.36
C ARG A 177 -12.47 7.96 -49.22
N ASP A 178 -11.69 7.80 -50.29
CA ASP A 178 -11.74 6.63 -51.18
C ASP A 178 -10.33 6.14 -51.57
N PRO A 179 -9.67 5.36 -50.70
CA PRO A 179 -8.34 4.83 -50.99
C PRO A 179 -8.34 3.79 -52.12
N GLN A 180 -9.49 3.17 -52.44
CA GLN A 180 -9.57 2.16 -53.50
C GLN A 180 -9.45 2.78 -54.89
N LYS A 181 -10.05 3.97 -55.10
CA LYS A 181 -9.95 4.71 -56.36
C LYS A 181 -8.50 4.93 -56.78
N PHE A 182 -7.64 5.35 -55.85
CA PHE A 182 -6.22 5.59 -56.10
C PHE A 182 -5.42 4.30 -56.36
N GLN A 183 -5.73 3.21 -55.66
CA GLN A 183 -5.09 1.91 -55.90
C GLN A 183 -5.41 1.34 -57.28
N ARG A 184 -6.67 1.49 -57.75
CA ARG A 184 -7.09 1.04 -59.08
C ARG A 184 -6.37 1.76 -60.23
N LEU A 185 -6.03 3.03 -60.01
CA LEU A 185 -5.26 3.86 -60.95
C LEU A 185 -3.75 3.59 -60.88
N GLY A 186 -3.29 2.66 -60.03
CA GLY A 186 -1.87 2.37 -59.83
C GLY A 186 -1.11 3.43 -59.03
N GLY A 187 -1.82 4.34 -58.37
CA GLY A 187 -1.23 5.41 -57.55
C GLY A 187 -0.54 4.86 -56.31
N LYS A 188 0.60 5.46 -55.94
CA LYS A 188 1.34 5.13 -54.72
C LYS A 188 0.78 5.95 -53.55
N ILE A 189 0.39 5.25 -52.48
CA ILE A 189 -0.17 5.87 -51.27
C ILE A 189 0.88 6.79 -50.60
N PRO A 190 0.60 8.09 -50.42
CA PRO A 190 1.43 8.98 -49.61
C PRO A 190 1.50 8.44 -48.17
N ARG A 191 2.71 8.28 -47.64
CA ARG A 191 2.92 7.70 -46.29
C ARG A 191 2.96 8.75 -45.17
N GLY A 192 3.08 10.03 -45.51
CA GLY A 192 3.11 11.12 -44.56
C GLY A 192 3.28 12.47 -45.25
N VAL A 193 2.80 13.52 -44.58
CA VAL A 193 2.90 14.92 -45.03
C VAL A 193 3.57 15.71 -43.91
N LEU A 194 4.56 16.53 -44.25
CA LEU A 194 5.25 17.41 -43.31
C LEU A 194 4.82 18.85 -43.53
N LEU A 195 4.09 19.42 -42.57
CA LEU A 195 3.71 20.84 -42.59
C LEU A 195 4.81 21.68 -41.92
N VAL A 196 5.42 22.60 -42.66
CA VAL A 196 6.51 23.46 -42.18
C VAL A 196 6.06 24.92 -42.15
N GLY A 197 6.48 25.65 -41.11
CA GLY A 197 6.22 27.09 -40.99
C GLY A 197 6.39 27.61 -39.57
N PRO A 198 6.43 28.93 -39.37
CA PRO A 198 6.56 29.57 -38.06
C PRO A 198 5.52 29.07 -37.02
N PRO A 199 5.80 29.13 -35.71
CA PRO A 199 4.79 28.80 -34.70
C PRO A 199 3.55 29.69 -34.85
N GLY A 200 2.36 29.15 -34.62
CA GLY A 200 1.10 29.91 -34.72
C GLY A 200 0.45 30.00 -36.11
N THR A 201 1.08 29.50 -37.19
CA THR A 201 0.52 29.54 -38.56
C THR A 201 -0.58 28.51 -38.86
N GLY A 202 -1.23 27.95 -37.84
CA GLY A 202 -2.36 27.05 -38.06
C GLY A 202 -2.02 25.62 -38.55
N LYS A 203 -0.77 25.16 -38.56
CA LYS A 203 -0.39 23.79 -38.98
C LYS A 203 -1.25 22.68 -38.36
N THR A 204 -1.44 22.72 -37.04
CA THR A 204 -2.28 21.74 -36.33
C THR A 204 -3.76 21.89 -36.66
N LEU A 205 -4.21 23.13 -36.92
CA LEU A 205 -5.59 23.41 -37.33
C LEU A 205 -5.86 22.85 -38.73
N LEU A 206 -4.92 23.05 -39.66
CA LEU A 206 -4.96 22.52 -41.02
C LEU A 206 -4.96 20.98 -41.01
N ALA A 207 -4.09 20.34 -40.22
CA ALA A 207 -4.11 18.88 -40.08
C ALA A 207 -5.44 18.35 -39.52
N ARG A 208 -6.04 19.05 -38.53
CA ARG A 208 -7.38 18.71 -38.02
C ARG A 208 -8.47 18.88 -39.07
N SER A 209 -8.37 19.92 -39.90
CA SER A 209 -9.33 20.17 -40.96
C SER A 209 -9.33 19.10 -42.04
N VAL A 210 -8.16 18.53 -42.40
CA VAL A 210 -8.06 17.40 -43.34
C VAL A 210 -8.83 16.18 -42.82
N ALA A 211 -8.66 15.83 -41.54
CA ALA A 211 -9.38 14.71 -40.95
C ALA A 211 -10.89 14.98 -40.85
N GLY A 212 -11.27 16.23 -40.53
CA GLY A 212 -12.67 16.65 -40.51
C GLY A 212 -13.31 16.67 -41.90
N GLU A 213 -12.59 17.05 -42.95
CA GLU A 213 -13.07 16.95 -44.34
C GLU A 213 -13.22 15.49 -44.76
N ALA A 214 -12.24 14.64 -44.46
CA ALA A 214 -12.30 13.22 -44.82
C ALA A 214 -13.26 12.39 -43.94
N ASN A 215 -13.76 12.95 -42.85
CA ASN A 215 -14.59 12.27 -41.84
C ASN A 215 -13.90 11.01 -41.26
N VAL A 216 -12.62 11.15 -40.92
CA VAL A 216 -11.80 10.08 -40.32
C VAL A 216 -11.33 10.47 -38.92
N PRO A 217 -11.04 9.50 -38.04
CA PRO A 217 -10.49 9.78 -36.70
C PRO A 217 -9.17 10.56 -36.77
N PHE A 218 -8.98 11.52 -35.86
CA PHE A 218 -7.75 12.30 -35.75
C PHE A 218 -6.98 11.94 -34.48
N PHE A 219 -5.81 11.32 -34.64
CA PHE A 219 -4.88 11.03 -33.57
C PHE A 219 -3.82 12.12 -33.47
N THR A 220 -3.52 12.58 -32.26
CA THR A 220 -2.49 13.59 -32.03
C THR A 220 -1.55 13.17 -30.91
N ILE A 221 -0.26 13.38 -31.13
CA ILE A 221 0.82 13.15 -30.17
C ILE A 221 1.86 14.26 -30.36
N SER A 222 2.44 14.73 -29.26
CA SER A 222 3.53 15.71 -29.35
C SER A 222 4.87 14.99 -29.51
N GLY A 223 5.77 15.55 -30.32
CA GLY A 223 7.14 15.06 -30.45
C GLY A 223 7.89 15.00 -29.12
N SER A 224 7.60 15.94 -28.21
CA SER A 224 8.14 15.96 -26.85
C SER A 224 7.75 14.74 -26.02
N ASP A 225 6.61 14.11 -26.31
CA ASP A 225 6.11 12.95 -25.56
C ASP A 225 6.93 11.67 -25.81
N PHE A 226 7.83 11.70 -26.82
CA PHE A 226 8.74 10.60 -27.12
C PHE A 226 10.11 10.73 -26.45
N VAL A 227 10.44 11.92 -25.92
CA VAL A 227 11.71 12.17 -25.25
C VAL A 227 11.52 11.95 -23.76
N GLU A 228 11.88 10.76 -23.29
CA GLU A 228 11.78 10.39 -21.88
C GLU A 228 13.13 9.91 -21.33
N MET A 229 13.29 10.00 -20.01
CA MET A 229 14.52 9.60 -19.29
C MET A 229 14.79 8.08 -19.37
N PHE A 230 13.80 7.29 -19.79
CA PHE A 230 13.87 5.83 -19.81
C PHE A 230 14.00 5.29 -21.24
N VAL A 231 15.05 4.51 -21.47
CA VAL A 231 15.34 3.88 -22.76
C VAL A 231 14.19 2.92 -23.14
N GLY A 232 13.74 2.99 -24.40
CA GLY A 232 12.74 2.07 -24.95
C GLY A 232 11.28 2.47 -24.74
N VAL A 233 10.96 3.39 -23.82
CA VAL A 233 9.57 3.81 -23.56
C VAL A 233 9.01 4.62 -24.73
N GLY A 234 9.80 5.53 -25.32
CA GLY A 234 9.40 6.30 -26.51
C GLY A 234 9.10 5.40 -27.71
N ALA A 235 9.96 4.39 -27.97
CA ALA A 235 9.77 3.45 -29.07
C ALA A 235 8.52 2.56 -28.89
N SER A 236 8.22 2.15 -27.66
CA SER A 236 7.00 1.41 -27.35
C SER A 236 5.75 2.22 -27.70
N ARG A 237 5.73 3.51 -27.36
CA ARG A 237 4.58 4.39 -27.64
C ARG A 237 4.35 4.63 -29.13
N VAL A 238 5.42 4.78 -29.91
CA VAL A 238 5.31 4.90 -31.37
C VAL A 238 4.60 3.67 -31.92
N ARG A 239 5.06 2.47 -31.55
CA ARG A 239 4.48 1.20 -32.03
C ARG A 239 3.01 1.09 -31.62
N ASP A 240 2.71 1.31 -30.35
CA ASP A 240 1.36 1.21 -29.79
C ASP A 240 0.38 2.21 -30.45
N MET A 241 0.87 3.40 -30.83
CA MET A 241 0.09 4.39 -31.59
C MET A 241 -0.22 3.91 -33.01
N PHE A 242 0.77 3.38 -33.73
CA PHE A 242 0.54 2.85 -35.08
C PHE A 242 -0.36 1.61 -35.08
N ASP A 243 -0.27 0.76 -34.05
CA ASP A 243 -1.13 -0.41 -33.89
C ASP A 243 -2.59 0.00 -33.61
N GLN A 244 -2.83 1.10 -32.89
CA GLN A 244 -4.17 1.65 -32.66
C GLN A 244 -4.75 2.38 -33.89
N ALA A 245 -3.90 2.87 -34.80
CA ALA A 245 -4.31 3.60 -36.00
C ALA A 245 -4.54 2.71 -37.24
N LYS A 246 -4.14 1.43 -37.17
CA LYS A 246 -4.33 0.44 -38.23
C LYS A 246 -5.75 -0.11 -38.26
#